data_AF-A0A842RC65-F1
#
_entry.id   AF-A0A842RC65-F1
#
_cell.length_a   1.000
_cell.length_b   1.000
_cell.length_c   1.000
_cell.angle_alpha   90.00
_cell.angle_beta   90.00
_cell.angle_gamma   90.00
#
_symmetry.space_group_name_H-M   'P 1'
#
loop_
_entity.id
_entity.type
_entity.pdbx_description
1 polymer ?
#
loop_
_entity_poly.entity_id
_entity_poly.type
_entity_poly.pdbx_seq_one_letter_code
_entity_poly.pdbx_strand_id
1 'polypeptide(L)'
;MPQALDRQELTSRLIKILRISIEPLSAHAISDMYNFSYSRVKRILQELEEEKIIASLKAKIGTFYFIPNKYFKRNIALGNSEELMPSFWLEEFSTQELIVRKNKLLEKIGKIREQFDQKKIDGISYFKKLQEKNEEIGIINQIIEERKEAKKMRCFYCEHELKEENRLCPSCQKEVPRCIVCNKKIVGGQKVLLCPHCEGKAHKNHLLEWQKSFGFCPQCKKELRVMDLDYWEE
;
A
#
# COMPACT_ATOMS: atom_id res chain seq x y z
N MET A 1 -15.80 30.18 -24.48
CA MET A 1 -16.20 29.42 -23.27
C MET A 1 -15.77 27.95 -23.17
N PRO A 2 -15.03 27.29 -24.11
CA PRO A 2 -14.58 25.90 -23.91
C PRO A 2 -13.40 25.70 -22.93
N GLN A 3 -12.58 26.73 -22.71
CA GLN A 3 -11.33 26.59 -21.92
C GLN A 3 -11.53 26.43 -20.40
N ALA A 4 -12.67 26.85 -19.85
CA ALA A 4 -12.95 26.80 -18.42
C ALA A 4 -13.40 25.40 -17.95
N LEU A 5 -14.21 24.71 -18.76
CA LEU A 5 -14.66 23.34 -18.51
C LEU A 5 -13.48 22.35 -18.56
N ASP A 6 -12.60 22.50 -19.55
CA ASP A 6 -11.37 21.70 -19.70
C ASP A 6 -10.38 21.90 -18.53
N ARG A 7 -10.35 23.10 -17.93
CA ARG A 7 -9.52 23.37 -16.73
C ARG A 7 -10.03 22.65 -15.49
N GLN A 8 -11.32 22.77 -15.18
CA GLN A 8 -11.90 22.12 -13.99
C GLN A 8 -11.78 20.59 -14.05
N GLU A 9 -11.96 20.03 -15.25
CA GLU A 9 -11.79 18.59 -15.46
C GLU A 9 -10.34 18.14 -15.18
N LEU A 10 -9.35 18.86 -15.70
CA LEU A 10 -7.94 18.54 -15.47
C LEU A 10 -7.56 18.69 -13.99
N THR A 11 -8.00 19.75 -13.31
CA THR A 11 -7.76 19.93 -11.87
C THR A 11 -8.34 18.76 -11.05
N SER A 12 -9.57 18.34 -11.35
CA SER A 12 -10.21 17.20 -10.67
C SER A 12 -9.44 15.90 -10.91
N ARG A 13 -8.95 15.67 -12.13
CA ARG A 13 -8.10 14.52 -12.47
C ARG A 13 -6.77 14.54 -11.73
N LEU A 14 -6.09 15.69 -11.66
CA LEU A 14 -4.82 15.82 -10.93
C LEU A 14 -5.00 15.56 -9.43
N ILE A 15 -6.05 16.09 -8.81
CA ILE A 15 -6.38 15.80 -7.40
C ILE A 15 -6.62 14.31 -7.19
N LYS A 16 -7.37 13.64 -8.09
CA LYS A 16 -7.61 12.19 -8.01
C LYS A 16 -6.30 11.40 -8.13
N ILE A 17 -5.43 11.75 -9.08
CA ILE A 17 -4.11 11.12 -9.27
C ILE A 17 -3.27 11.25 -8.01
N LEU A 18 -3.14 12.46 -7.47
CA LEU A 18 -2.37 12.70 -6.25
C LEU A 18 -2.99 12.05 -5.01
N ARG A 19 -4.32 11.85 -4.99
CA ARG A 19 -5.02 11.13 -3.92
C ARG A 19 -4.76 9.64 -3.95
N ILE A 20 -4.66 9.02 -5.13
CA ILE A 20 -4.38 7.58 -5.25
C ILE A 20 -2.87 7.27 -5.21
N SER A 21 -2.00 8.20 -5.61
CA SER A 21 -0.54 7.99 -5.63
C SER A 21 0.05 7.77 -4.25
N ILE A 22 0.84 6.71 -4.08
CA ILE A 22 1.52 6.31 -2.84
C ILE A 22 2.87 7.04 -2.68
N GLU A 23 3.32 7.75 -3.73
CA GLU A 23 4.55 8.52 -3.73
C GLU A 23 4.31 9.96 -4.21
N PRO A 24 5.12 10.94 -3.77
CA PRO A 24 5.14 12.28 -4.36
C PRO A 24 5.49 12.22 -5.85
N LEU A 25 4.70 12.89 -6.68
CA LEU A 25 4.87 12.86 -8.13
C LEU A 25 5.39 14.19 -8.67
N SER A 26 6.33 14.13 -9.60
CA SER A 26 6.76 15.32 -10.34
C SER A 26 5.76 15.69 -11.42
N ALA A 27 5.73 16.96 -11.82
CA ALA A 27 4.89 17.40 -12.93
C ALA A 27 5.23 16.67 -14.26
N HIS A 28 6.50 16.31 -14.46
CA HIS A 28 6.92 15.48 -15.61
C HIS A 28 6.30 14.07 -15.54
N ALA A 29 6.41 13.40 -14.39
CA ALA A 29 5.86 12.06 -14.22
C ALA A 29 4.35 12.02 -14.49
N ILE A 30 3.60 13.00 -13.99
CA ILE A 30 2.14 13.09 -14.23
C ILE A 30 1.84 13.39 -15.70
N SER A 31 2.63 14.28 -16.32
CA SER A 31 2.49 14.60 -17.74
C SER A 31 2.66 13.38 -18.62
N ASP A 32 3.73 12.61 -18.39
CA ASP A 32 4.11 11.46 -19.21
C ASP A 32 3.15 10.28 -19.00
N MET A 33 2.83 9.95 -17.74
CA MET A 33 1.98 8.80 -17.41
C MET A 33 0.55 8.93 -17.92
N TYR A 34 0.00 10.15 -17.95
CA TYR A 34 -1.41 10.40 -18.28
C TYR A 34 -1.59 11.17 -19.58
N ASN A 35 -0.52 11.34 -20.36
CA ASN A 35 -0.50 12.06 -21.63
C ASN A 35 -1.12 13.47 -21.53
N PHE A 36 -0.76 14.19 -20.48
CA PHE A 36 -1.17 15.58 -20.29
C PHE A 36 -0.10 16.54 -20.80
N SER A 37 -0.46 17.81 -21.00
CA SER A 37 0.52 18.84 -21.31
C SER A 37 1.28 19.26 -20.04
N TYR A 38 2.60 19.11 -20.04
CA TYR A 38 3.47 19.44 -18.91
C TYR A 38 3.25 20.88 -18.39
N SER A 39 3.18 21.86 -19.29
CA SER A 39 2.99 23.27 -18.92
C SER A 39 1.63 23.49 -18.24
N ARG A 40 0.59 22.78 -18.67
CA ARG A 40 -0.74 22.82 -18.04
C ARG A 40 -0.72 22.16 -16.66
N VAL A 41 -0.08 20.99 -16.54
CA VAL A 41 0.02 20.25 -15.28
C VAL A 41 0.82 21.05 -14.25
N LYS A 42 2.00 21.54 -14.62
CA LYS A 42 2.86 22.35 -13.73
C LYS A 42 2.12 23.58 -13.20
N ARG A 43 1.44 24.32 -14.07
CA ARG A 43 0.67 25.52 -13.68
C ARG A 43 -0.43 25.17 -12.67
N ILE A 44 -1.24 24.13 -12.94
CA ILE A 44 -2.31 23.72 -12.02
C ILE A 44 -1.76 23.22 -10.68
N LEU A 45 -0.64 22.51 -10.68
CA LEU A 45 0.00 22.06 -9.44
C LEU A 45 0.52 23.23 -8.59
N GLN A 46 1.07 24.27 -9.23
CA GLN A 46 1.48 25.49 -8.53
C GLN A 46 0.27 26.23 -7.94
N GLU A 47 -0.83 26.36 -8.70
CA GLU A 47 -2.08 26.95 -8.20
C GLU A 47 -2.65 26.15 -7.00
N LEU A 48 -2.68 24.83 -7.09
CA LEU A 48 -3.15 23.95 -6.00
C LEU A 48 -2.25 24.02 -4.75
N GLU A 49 -0.95 24.27 -4.94
CA GLU A 49 0.00 24.49 -3.84
C GLU A 49 -0.23 25.84 -3.17
N GLU A 50 -0.45 26.91 -3.94
CA GLU A 50 -0.81 28.24 -3.45
C GLU A 50 -2.13 28.22 -2.66
N GLU A 51 -3.11 27.45 -3.12
CA GLU A 51 -4.39 27.20 -2.43
C GLU A 51 -4.26 26.25 -1.23
N LYS A 52 -3.06 25.73 -0.95
CA LYS A 52 -2.76 24.77 0.15
C LYS A 52 -3.57 23.47 0.08
N ILE A 53 -4.05 23.09 -1.11
CA ILE A 53 -4.73 21.82 -1.34
C ILE A 53 -3.71 20.67 -1.43
N ILE A 54 -2.55 20.96 -2.01
CA ILE A 54 -1.41 20.05 -2.13
C ILE A 54 -0.15 20.70 -1.53
N ALA A 55 0.86 19.89 -1.26
CA ALA A 55 2.17 20.33 -0.78
C ALA A 55 3.26 19.90 -1.77
N SER A 56 4.42 20.54 -1.71
CA SER A 56 5.56 20.18 -2.53
C SER A 56 6.84 19.91 -1.73
N LEU A 57 7.68 19.02 -2.26
CA LEU A 57 9.04 18.75 -1.82
C LEU A 57 10.00 19.19 -2.91
N LYS A 58 10.92 20.09 -2.56
CA LYS A 58 11.97 20.57 -3.47
C LYS A 58 13.22 19.74 -3.28
N ALA A 59 13.64 19.03 -4.32
CA ALA A 59 14.87 18.24 -4.36
C ALA A 59 15.79 18.73 -5.49
N LYS A 60 17.05 18.26 -5.49
CA LYS A 60 18.03 18.59 -6.55
C LYS A 60 17.55 18.22 -7.96
N ILE A 61 16.75 17.15 -8.06
CA ILE A 61 16.23 16.60 -9.32
C ILE A 61 14.89 17.20 -9.75
N GLY A 62 14.25 18.02 -8.91
CA GLY A 62 12.98 18.67 -9.24
C GLY A 62 12.03 18.85 -8.06
N THR A 63 10.81 19.31 -8.38
CA THR A 63 9.72 19.50 -7.43
C THR A 63 8.73 18.34 -7.52
N PHE A 64 8.38 17.79 -6.36
CA PHE A 64 7.43 16.69 -6.23
C PHE A 64 6.21 17.14 -5.45
N TYR A 65 5.02 16.74 -5.89
CA TYR A 65 3.74 17.19 -5.35
C TYR A 65 2.98 16.03 -4.70
N PHE A 66 2.28 16.31 -3.60
CA PHE A 66 1.52 15.32 -2.84
C PHE A 66 0.37 15.98 -2.08
N ILE A 67 -0.69 15.23 -1.73
CA ILE A 67 -1.77 15.74 -0.87
C ILE A 67 -1.36 15.57 0.59
N PRO A 68 -1.18 16.66 1.37
CA PRO A 68 -0.73 16.58 2.75
C PRO A 68 -1.68 15.73 3.59
N ASN A 69 -3.00 15.79 3.44
CA ASN A 69 -3.91 14.92 4.22
C ASN A 69 -3.73 13.40 4.03
N LYS A 70 -2.98 12.95 3.00
CA LYS A 70 -2.57 11.55 2.83
C LYS A 70 -1.29 11.20 3.59
N TYR A 71 -0.40 12.17 3.84
CA TYR A 71 0.91 11.99 4.50
C TYR A 71 1.03 12.73 5.85
N PHE A 72 0.10 13.63 6.15
CA PHE A 72 0.10 14.68 7.17
C PHE A 72 -1.35 15.06 7.54
N LYS A 73 -2.04 14.20 8.30
CA LYS A 73 -3.04 14.65 9.28
C LYS A 73 -2.36 15.07 10.59
N ARG A 74 -1.19 15.72 10.53
CA ARG A 74 -0.51 16.32 11.68
C ARG A 74 0.08 17.66 11.28
N ASN A 75 -0.49 18.70 11.89
CA ASN A 75 -0.03 20.08 12.05
C ASN A 75 0.89 20.68 10.96
N ILE A 76 0.33 21.65 10.23
CA ILE A 76 1.03 22.65 9.39
C ILE A 76 2.13 23.43 10.17
N ALA A 77 2.16 23.34 11.50
CA ALA A 77 3.17 23.99 12.35
C ALA A 77 4.57 23.34 12.31
N LEU A 78 4.75 22.16 11.68
CA LEU A 78 6.02 21.41 11.67
C LEU A 78 7.04 21.88 10.62
N GLY A 79 6.67 22.80 9.72
CA GLY A 79 7.60 23.33 8.71
C GLY A 79 8.72 24.22 9.27
N ASN A 80 8.64 24.60 10.55
CA ASN A 80 9.55 25.57 11.18
C ASN A 80 10.41 24.99 12.32
N SER A 81 10.31 23.70 12.65
CA SER A 81 11.10 23.11 13.74
C SER A 81 12.24 22.26 13.20
N GLU A 82 13.48 22.56 13.60
CA GLU A 82 14.69 21.75 13.39
C GLU A 82 14.66 20.38 14.10
N GLU A 83 13.49 19.92 14.55
CA GLU A 83 13.34 18.59 15.15
C GLU A 83 13.39 17.53 14.06
N LEU A 84 14.52 16.83 14.01
CA LEU A 84 14.72 15.61 13.22
C LEU A 84 13.49 14.70 13.34
N MET A 85 12.87 14.43 12.20
CA MET A 85 11.73 13.52 12.11
C MET A 85 12.06 12.18 12.80
N PRO A 86 11.15 11.61 13.61
CA PRO A 86 11.30 10.23 14.04
C PRO A 86 11.24 9.34 12.80
N SER A 87 12.33 8.64 12.52
CA SER A 87 12.56 7.76 11.36
C SER A 87 11.74 6.45 11.39
N PHE A 88 10.50 6.48 11.88
CA PHE A 88 9.80 5.27 12.31
C PHE A 88 8.53 5.02 11.49
N TRP A 89 8.63 4.15 10.49
CA TRP A 89 7.52 3.73 9.62
C TRP A 89 6.74 2.57 10.25
N LEU A 90 5.47 2.79 10.58
CA LEU A 90 4.63 1.76 11.22
C LEU A 90 4.40 0.52 10.32
N GLU A 91 4.50 0.67 9.01
CA GLU A 91 4.30 -0.40 8.04
C GLU A 91 5.42 -1.46 8.05
N GLU A 92 6.60 -1.11 8.55
CA GLU A 92 7.76 -2.01 8.66
C GLU A 92 7.68 -2.94 9.87
N PHE A 93 6.79 -2.65 10.84
CA PHE A 93 6.63 -3.47 12.05
C PHE A 93 5.93 -4.78 11.75
N SER A 94 6.40 -5.86 12.35
CA SER A 94 5.65 -7.11 12.40
C SER A 94 4.30 -6.91 13.10
N THR A 95 3.34 -7.80 12.81
CA THR A 95 2.02 -7.72 13.47
C THR A 95 2.12 -7.84 14.99
N GLN A 96 3.08 -8.59 15.51
CA GLN A 96 3.32 -8.70 16.95
C GLN A 96 3.81 -7.37 17.55
N GLU A 97 4.75 -6.69 16.89
CA GLU A 97 5.25 -5.40 17.37
C GLU A 97 4.17 -4.31 17.32
N LEU A 98 3.31 -4.32 16.31
CA LEU A 98 2.15 -3.43 16.23
C LEU A 98 1.18 -3.65 17.40
N ILE A 99 0.92 -4.91 17.77
CA ILE A 99 0.09 -5.25 18.93
C ILE A 99 0.72 -4.76 20.23
N VAL A 100 2.03 -5.01 20.43
CA VAL A 100 2.76 -4.53 21.61
C VAL A 100 2.71 -3.01 21.70
N ARG A 101 2.89 -2.31 20.57
CA ARG A 101 2.82 -0.85 20.52
C ARG A 101 1.42 -0.34 20.84
N LYS A 102 0.37 -0.96 20.28
CA LYS A 102 -1.02 -0.66 20.60
C LYS A 102 -1.29 -0.76 22.10
N ASN A 103 -0.83 -1.82 22.75
CA ASN A 103 -1.00 -2.01 24.19
C ASN A 103 -0.31 -0.89 25.00
N LYS A 104 0.93 -0.51 24.63
CA LYS A 104 1.63 0.62 25.26
C LYS A 104 0.90 1.96 25.09
N LEU A 105 0.22 2.16 23.96
CA LEU A 105 -0.59 3.38 23.74
C LEU A 105 -1.84 3.38 24.61
N LEU A 106 -2.51 2.24 24.75
CA LEU A 106 -3.67 2.09 25.64
C LEU A 106 -3.29 2.38 27.10
N GLU A 107 -2.14 1.89 27.57
CA GLU A 107 -1.62 2.23 28.90
C GLU A 107 -1.38 3.74 29.07
N LYS A 108 -0.79 4.40 28.06
CA LYS A 108 -0.58 5.86 28.10
C LYS A 108 -1.90 6.63 28.12
N ILE A 109 -2.92 6.17 27.39
CA ILE A 109 -4.27 6.74 27.44
C ILE A 109 -4.86 6.62 28.85
N GLY A 110 -4.67 5.47 29.51
CA GLY A 110 -5.06 5.28 30.91
C GLY A 110 -4.45 6.34 31.82
N LYS A 111 -3.12 6.55 31.71
CA LYS A 111 -2.41 7.59 32.48
C LYS A 111 -2.90 9.01 32.20
N ILE A 112 -3.22 9.32 30.94
CA ILE A 112 -3.77 10.63 30.56
C ILE A 112 -5.15 10.87 31.21
N ARG A 113 -5.99 9.83 31.27
CA ARG A 113 -7.28 9.88 31.97
C ARG A 113 -7.09 10.12 33.46
N GLU A 114 -6.22 9.36 34.11
CA GLU A 114 -5.91 9.56 35.54
C GLU A 114 -5.38 10.97 35.83
N GLN A 115 -4.53 11.52 34.97
CA GLN A 115 -4.02 12.89 35.13
C GLN A 115 -5.13 13.93 35.03
N PHE A 116 -6.11 13.71 34.16
CA PHE A 116 -7.27 14.61 34.03
C PHE A 116 -8.21 14.49 35.23
N ASP A 117 -8.50 13.27 35.69
CA ASP A 117 -9.33 13.02 36.87
C ASP A 117 -8.72 13.64 38.14
N GLN A 118 -7.38 13.59 38.25
CA GLN A 118 -6.62 14.25 39.31
C GLN A 118 -6.45 15.76 39.10
N LYS A 119 -7.08 16.36 38.09
CA LYS A 119 -6.99 17.77 37.70
C LYS A 119 -5.55 18.28 37.49
N LYS A 120 -4.63 17.38 37.15
CA LYS A 120 -3.22 17.72 36.86
C LYS A 120 -3.03 18.30 35.47
N ILE A 121 -3.99 18.10 34.58
CA ILE A 121 -4.02 18.67 33.22
C ILE A 121 -5.38 19.30 32.95
N ASP A 122 -5.39 20.36 32.16
CA ASP A 122 -6.61 21.03 31.74
C ASP A 122 -7.32 20.24 30.62
N GLY A 123 -8.58 20.59 30.37
CA GLY A 123 -9.41 19.92 29.37
C GLY A 123 -8.83 19.97 27.96
N ILE A 124 -8.27 21.11 27.54
CA ILE A 124 -7.70 21.28 26.18
C ILE A 124 -6.49 20.36 26.02
N SER A 125 -5.59 20.35 27.01
CA SER A 125 -4.44 19.46 27.04
C SER A 125 -4.83 17.99 27.07
N TYR A 126 -5.88 17.63 27.83
CA TYR A 126 -6.41 16.27 27.88
C TYR A 126 -6.92 15.83 26.50
N PHE A 127 -7.81 16.62 25.88
CA PHE A 127 -8.38 16.30 24.57
C PHE A 127 -7.30 16.16 23.50
N LYS A 128 -6.32 17.07 23.47
CA LYS A 128 -5.20 17.00 22.51
C LYS A 128 -4.39 15.71 22.68
N LYS A 129 -3.94 15.41 23.89
CA LYS A 129 -3.14 14.19 24.17
C LYS A 129 -3.92 12.92 23.89
N LEU A 130 -5.22 12.90 24.20
CA LEU A 130 -6.09 11.76 23.97
C LEU A 130 -6.31 11.54 22.46
N GLN A 131 -6.58 12.61 21.72
CA GLN A 131 -6.77 12.57 20.27
C GLN A 131 -5.52 12.01 19.57
N GLU A 132 -4.33 12.52 19.89
CA GLU A 132 -3.06 12.07 19.29
C GLU A 132 -2.83 10.55 19.46
N LYS A 133 -3.18 10.00 20.64
CA LYS A 133 -3.01 8.56 20.92
C LYS A 133 -4.08 7.70 20.27
N ASN A 134 -5.32 8.19 20.19
CA ASN A 134 -6.40 7.50 19.48
C ASN A 134 -6.14 7.43 17.97
N GLU A 135 -5.59 8.48 17.38
CA GLU A 135 -5.19 8.49 15.97
C GLU A 135 -4.12 7.42 15.67
N GLU A 136 -3.09 7.31 16.51
CA GLU A 136 -2.04 6.29 16.36
C GLU A 136 -2.62 4.86 16.47
N ILE A 137 -3.56 4.63 17.39
CA ILE A 137 -4.27 3.35 17.50
C ILE A 137 -5.11 3.07 16.25
N GLY A 138 -5.78 4.09 15.70
CA GLY A 138 -6.56 3.99 14.47
C GLY A 138 -5.72 3.48 13.30
N ILE A 139 -4.54 4.07 13.10
CA ILE A 139 -3.59 3.65 12.06
C ILE A 139 -3.12 2.21 12.28
N ILE A 140 -2.74 1.85 13.51
CA ILE A 140 -2.31 0.47 13.82
C ILE A 140 -3.43 -0.54 13.53
N ASN A 141 -4.68 -0.23 13.90
CA ASN A 141 -5.81 -1.11 13.61
C ASN A 141 -6.04 -1.26 12.11
N GLN A 142 -5.97 -0.16 11.35
CA GLN A 142 -6.11 -0.21 9.90
C GLN A 142 -5.04 -1.11 9.26
N ILE A 143 -3.76 -0.94 9.62
CA ILE A 143 -2.66 -1.78 9.11
C ILE A 143 -2.89 -3.26 9.46
N ILE A 144 -3.35 -3.55 10.69
CA ILE A 144 -3.63 -4.92 11.11
C ILE A 144 -4.79 -5.51 10.30
N GLU A 145 -5.87 -4.76 10.07
CA GLU A 145 -7.01 -5.23 9.29
C GLU A 145 -6.66 -5.42 7.80
N GLU A 146 -5.95 -4.48 7.18
CA GLU A 146 -5.45 -4.62 5.81
C GLU A 146 -4.57 -5.87 5.65
N ARG A 147 -3.72 -6.17 6.63
CA ARG A 147 -2.92 -7.41 6.66
C ARG A 147 -3.77 -8.67 6.83
N LYS A 148 -4.90 -8.59 7.54
CA LYS A 148 -5.86 -9.71 7.62
C LYS A 148 -6.64 -9.88 6.32
N GLU A 149 -7.02 -8.79 5.68
CA GLU A 149 -7.73 -8.82 4.40
C GLU A 149 -6.83 -9.33 3.26
N ALA A 150 -5.56 -8.93 3.23
CA ALA A 150 -4.56 -9.50 2.34
C ALA A 150 -4.32 -11.00 2.58
N LYS A 151 -4.66 -11.51 3.77
CA LYS A 151 -4.63 -12.95 4.10
C LYS A 151 -5.91 -13.70 3.74
N LYS A 152 -6.98 -13.04 3.26
CA LYS A 152 -8.17 -13.75 2.76
C LYS A 152 -7.79 -14.52 1.50
N MET A 153 -7.50 -15.80 1.68
CA MET A 153 -7.11 -16.70 0.60
C MET A 153 -8.34 -16.96 -0.25
N ARG A 154 -8.32 -16.57 -1.52
CA ARG A 154 -9.42 -16.86 -2.45
C ARG A 154 -9.09 -18.08 -3.29
N CYS A 155 -10.09 -18.86 -3.66
CA CYS A 155 -9.94 -20.00 -4.53
C CYS A 155 -9.35 -19.56 -5.86
N PHE A 156 -8.37 -20.31 -6.34
CA PHE A 156 -7.72 -20.09 -7.62
C PHE A 156 -8.68 -20.16 -8.82
N TYR A 157 -9.78 -20.92 -8.70
CA TYR A 157 -10.68 -21.24 -9.82
C TYR A 157 -12.06 -20.58 -9.77
N CYS A 158 -12.52 -20.14 -8.61
CA CYS A 158 -13.87 -19.60 -8.44
C CYS A 158 -13.94 -18.42 -7.47
N GLU A 159 -12.76 -17.96 -7.03
CA GLU A 159 -12.58 -16.84 -6.10
C GLU A 159 -13.24 -16.96 -4.72
N HIS A 160 -13.89 -18.09 -4.42
CA HIS A 160 -14.51 -18.34 -3.12
C HIS A 160 -13.49 -18.31 -1.98
N GLU A 161 -13.88 -17.78 -0.82
CA GLU A 161 -12.99 -17.66 0.34
C GLU A 161 -12.56 -19.05 0.86
N LEU A 162 -11.25 -19.22 1.08
CA LEU A 162 -10.61 -20.43 1.56
C LEU A 162 -10.01 -20.17 2.94
N LYS A 163 -10.11 -21.16 3.83
CA LYS A 163 -9.29 -21.21 5.05
C LYS A 163 -7.95 -21.86 4.75
N GLU A 164 -6.98 -21.64 5.63
CA GLU A 164 -5.63 -22.17 5.49
C GLU A 164 -5.59 -23.71 5.48
N GLU A 165 -6.54 -24.37 6.13
CA GLU A 165 -6.65 -25.84 6.14
C GLU A 165 -7.24 -26.43 4.84
N ASN A 166 -8.01 -25.67 4.06
CA ASN A 166 -8.75 -26.19 2.90
C ASN A 166 -7.81 -26.73 1.81
N ARG A 167 -7.75 -28.06 1.65
CA ARG A 167 -7.09 -28.69 0.49
C ARG A 167 -7.94 -28.57 -0.78
N LEU A 168 -9.25 -28.72 -0.62
CA LEU A 168 -10.24 -28.55 -1.67
C LEU A 168 -11.05 -27.28 -1.41
N CYS A 169 -11.45 -26.59 -2.47
CA CYS A 169 -12.39 -25.47 -2.36
C CYS A 169 -13.77 -25.98 -1.95
N PRO A 170 -14.43 -25.41 -0.92
CA PRO A 170 -15.77 -25.84 -0.51
C PRO A 170 -16.85 -25.50 -1.55
N SER A 171 -16.61 -24.52 -2.42
CA SER A 171 -17.58 -24.09 -3.45
C SER A 171 -17.44 -24.91 -4.75
N CYS A 172 -16.26 -24.92 -5.37
CA CYS A 172 -16.05 -25.60 -6.65
C CYS A 172 -15.44 -27.00 -6.56
N GLN A 173 -15.12 -27.48 -5.34
CA GLN A 173 -14.53 -28.79 -5.07
C GLN A 173 -13.16 -29.08 -5.75
N LYS A 174 -12.57 -28.11 -6.45
CA LYS A 174 -11.23 -28.24 -7.05
C LYS A 174 -10.13 -28.16 -5.99
N GLU A 175 -9.05 -28.90 -6.19
CA GLU A 175 -7.87 -28.88 -5.32
C GLU A 175 -7.11 -27.57 -5.47
N VAL A 176 -6.80 -26.92 -4.34
CA VAL A 176 -6.10 -25.64 -4.34
C VAL A 176 -4.66 -25.86 -4.82
N PRO A 177 -4.26 -25.29 -5.97
CA PRO A 177 -2.94 -25.56 -6.53
C PRO A 177 -1.85 -25.03 -5.61
N ARG A 178 -0.71 -25.73 -5.59
CA ARG A 178 0.49 -25.32 -4.85
C ARG A 178 1.60 -24.95 -5.83
N CYS A 179 2.38 -23.95 -5.45
CA CYS A 179 3.53 -23.53 -6.22
C CYS A 179 4.63 -24.59 -6.15
N ILE A 180 5.07 -25.11 -7.31
CA ILE A 180 6.11 -26.14 -7.41
C ILE A 180 7.50 -25.71 -6.92
N VAL A 181 7.69 -24.41 -6.66
CA VAL A 181 8.95 -23.84 -6.14
C VAL A 181 8.89 -23.63 -4.62
N CYS A 182 7.87 -22.91 -4.11
CA CYS A 182 7.81 -22.56 -2.68
C CYS A 182 6.86 -23.44 -1.85
N ASN A 183 6.15 -24.38 -2.48
CA ASN A 183 5.16 -25.27 -1.88
C ASN A 183 3.99 -24.59 -1.14
N LYS A 184 3.83 -23.28 -1.29
CA LYS A 184 2.68 -22.51 -0.79
C LYS A 184 1.49 -22.62 -1.75
N LYS A 185 0.27 -22.48 -1.21
CA LYS A 185 -0.96 -22.42 -1.99
C LYS A 185 -0.95 -21.19 -2.91
N ILE A 186 -1.39 -21.41 -4.14
CA ILE A 186 -1.65 -20.36 -5.12
C ILE A 186 -3.11 -19.93 -4.95
N VAL A 187 -3.34 -18.65 -4.74
CA VAL A 187 -4.67 -18.06 -4.51
C VAL A 187 -5.13 -17.22 -5.70
N GLY A 188 -6.43 -16.96 -5.79
CA GLY A 188 -7.03 -16.14 -6.83
C GLY A 188 -6.37 -14.74 -6.93
N GLY A 189 -6.18 -14.25 -8.15
CA GLY A 189 -5.56 -12.95 -8.45
C GLY A 189 -4.02 -12.98 -8.52
N GLN A 190 -3.37 -14.10 -8.23
CA GLN A 190 -1.92 -14.25 -8.40
C GLN A 190 -1.55 -14.60 -9.84
N LYS A 191 -0.46 -14.03 -10.35
CA LYS A 191 0.10 -14.40 -11.66
C LYS A 191 0.77 -15.76 -11.58
N VAL A 192 0.32 -16.71 -12.40
CA VAL A 192 0.81 -18.09 -12.43
C VAL A 192 1.43 -18.40 -13.78
N LEU A 193 2.53 -19.16 -13.73
CA LEU A 193 3.14 -19.78 -14.90
C LEU A 193 3.05 -21.29 -14.77
N LEU A 194 3.01 -21.96 -15.93
CA LEU A 194 2.99 -23.40 -16.06
C LEU A 194 4.35 -23.89 -16.58
N CYS A 195 4.77 -25.07 -16.11
CA CYS A 195 5.83 -25.79 -16.80
C CYS A 195 5.27 -26.41 -18.09
N PRO A 196 5.88 -26.18 -19.27
CA PRO A 196 5.41 -26.71 -20.55
C PRO A 196 5.48 -28.25 -20.64
N HIS A 197 6.23 -28.89 -19.74
CA HIS A 197 6.46 -30.33 -19.79
C HIS A 197 5.66 -31.16 -18.80
N CYS A 198 5.17 -30.55 -17.71
CA CYS A 198 4.43 -31.26 -16.67
C CYS A 198 3.25 -30.47 -16.11
N GLU A 199 2.96 -29.28 -16.68
CA GLU A 199 1.88 -28.38 -16.29
C GLU A 199 1.89 -27.98 -14.80
N GLY A 200 3.08 -28.11 -14.19
CA GLY A 200 3.31 -27.74 -12.80
C GLY A 200 3.09 -26.24 -12.62
N LYS A 201 2.19 -25.86 -11.71
CA LYS A 201 1.81 -24.47 -11.46
C LYS A 201 2.78 -23.82 -10.49
N ALA A 202 3.26 -22.63 -10.81
CA ALA A 202 4.05 -21.82 -9.87
C ALA A 202 3.69 -20.33 -9.96
N HIS A 203 3.92 -19.61 -8.85
CA HIS A 203 3.91 -18.16 -8.89
C HIS A 203 4.91 -17.68 -9.94
N LYS A 204 4.50 -16.71 -10.78
CA LYS A 204 5.31 -16.16 -11.86
C LYS A 204 6.73 -15.83 -11.43
N ASN A 205 6.88 -15.07 -10.34
CA ASN A 205 8.19 -14.62 -9.86
C ASN A 205 9.08 -15.80 -9.45
N HIS A 206 8.54 -16.77 -8.70
CA HIS A 206 9.31 -17.91 -8.24
C HIS A 206 9.77 -18.82 -9.39
N LEU A 207 8.91 -19.05 -10.41
CA LEU A 207 9.31 -19.89 -11.53
C LEU A 207 10.37 -19.21 -12.42
N LEU A 208 10.24 -17.89 -12.64
CA LEU A 208 11.22 -17.13 -13.41
C LEU A 208 12.57 -17.03 -12.70
N GLU A 209 12.59 -16.78 -11.39
CA GLU A 209 13.82 -16.78 -10.60
C GLU A 209 14.47 -18.16 -10.60
N TRP A 210 13.68 -19.22 -10.39
CA TRP A 210 14.18 -20.59 -10.43
C TRP A 210 14.78 -20.95 -11.79
N GLN A 211 14.09 -20.60 -12.88
CA GLN A 211 14.56 -20.82 -14.24
C GLN A 211 15.88 -20.07 -14.50
N LYS A 212 16.01 -18.82 -14.06
CA LYS A 212 17.27 -18.06 -14.20
C LYS A 212 18.43 -18.68 -13.43
N SER A 213 18.19 -19.23 -12.25
CA SER A 213 19.24 -19.80 -11.40
C SER A 213 19.64 -21.24 -11.80
N PHE A 214 18.66 -22.06 -12.19
CA PHE A 214 18.88 -23.51 -12.37
C PHE A 214 18.63 -23.99 -13.80
N GLY A 215 17.79 -23.32 -14.58
CA GLY A 215 17.49 -23.70 -15.96
C GLY A 215 16.64 -24.96 -16.15
N PHE A 216 16.13 -25.58 -15.08
CA PHE A 216 15.27 -26.78 -15.15
C PHE A 216 14.08 -26.72 -14.19
N CYS A 217 13.03 -27.48 -14.50
CA CYS A 217 11.80 -27.55 -13.70
C CYS A 217 12.04 -28.25 -12.35
N PRO A 218 11.63 -27.65 -11.22
CA PRO A 218 11.82 -28.26 -9.90
C PRO A 218 11.08 -29.59 -9.74
N GLN A 219 9.95 -29.77 -10.44
CA GLN A 219 9.10 -30.96 -10.36
C GLN A 219 9.51 -32.07 -11.33
N CYS A 220 9.63 -31.79 -12.63
CA CYS A 220 9.89 -32.82 -13.65
C CYS A 220 11.35 -32.89 -14.12
N LYS A 221 12.21 -31.97 -13.64
CA LYS A 221 13.65 -31.89 -13.94
C LYS A 221 14.03 -31.67 -15.42
N LYS A 222 13.06 -31.45 -16.30
CA LYS A 222 13.30 -31.06 -17.70
C LYS A 222 13.75 -29.60 -17.79
N GLU A 223 14.54 -29.27 -18.82
CA GLU A 223 15.01 -27.91 -19.11
C GLU A 223 13.84 -26.91 -19.21
N LEU A 224 14.02 -25.70 -18.71
CA LEU A 224 13.04 -24.62 -18.80
C LEU A 224 13.66 -23.45 -19.58
N ARG A 225 13.05 -23.12 -20.72
CA ARG A 225 13.37 -21.89 -21.46
C ARG A 225 12.29 -20.85 -21.20
N VAL A 226 12.68 -19.59 -21.06
CA VAL A 226 11.77 -18.49 -20.75
C VAL A 226 10.66 -18.35 -21.79
N MET A 227 10.96 -18.61 -23.06
CA MET A 227 10.00 -18.54 -24.17
C MET A 227 8.95 -19.66 -24.13
N ASP A 228 9.21 -20.75 -23.42
CA ASP A 228 8.34 -21.92 -23.36
C ASP A 228 7.44 -21.89 -22.11
N LEU A 229 7.48 -20.81 -21.32
CA LEU A 229 6.65 -20.68 -20.11
C LEU A 229 5.28 -20.11 -20.47
N ASP A 230 4.26 -20.95 -20.39
CA ASP A 230 2.89 -20.55 -20.64
C ASP A 230 2.28 -19.83 -19.43
N TYR A 231 1.57 -18.74 -19.71
CA TYR A 231 0.67 -18.14 -18.75
C TYR A 231 -0.54 -19.06 -18.58
N TRP A 232 -0.97 -19.21 -17.34
CA TRP A 232 -2.29 -19.78 -17.11
C TRP A 232 -3.33 -18.69 -17.39
N GLU A 233 -4.07 -18.87 -18.49
CA GLU A 233 -5.27 -18.12 -18.83
C GLU A 233 -6.46 -19.09 -18.64
N GLU A 234 -7.47 -18.67 -17.89
CA GLU A 234 -8.65 -19.48 -17.56
C GLU A 234 -9.72 -19.39 -18.66
#